data_AF-A0A954EGJ6-F1
#
_entry.id   AF-A0A954EGJ6-F1
#
_cell.length_a   1.000
_cell.length_b   1.000
_cell.length_c   1.000
_cell.angle_alpha   90.00
_cell.angle_beta   90.00
_cell.angle_gamma   90.00
#
_symmetry.space_group_name_H-M   'P 1'
#
loop_
_entity.id
_entity.type
_entity.pdbx_description
1 polymer ?
#
loop_
_entity_poly.entity_id
_entity_poly.type
_entity_poly.pdbx_seq_one_letter_code
_entity_poly.pdbx_strand_id
1 'polypeptide(L)'
;MWKYEVTPLPGQQVSLTVDGIEKLRWHFNPTERVPFFFPLHGPANIPVTRMGHPGAPNHDHHRSIWFAHHKVNGVDFWSENGNGVIRQVQWYSYQDGDQAGMFSVLLHWVDKSTGQVLLQQDLI
;
A
#
# COMPACT_ATOMS: atom_id res chain seq x y z
N MET A 1 15.70 -23.86 1.74
CA MET A 1 14.52 -23.32 1.04
C MET A 1 14.07 -22.11 1.84
N TRP A 2 13.79 -20.97 1.21
CA TRP A 2 13.36 -19.78 1.95
C TRP A 2 11.94 -19.98 2.45
N LYS A 3 11.64 -19.46 3.64
CA LYS A 3 10.30 -19.40 4.20
C LYS A 3 9.73 -18.02 3.96
N TYR A 4 8.61 -17.93 3.25
CA TYR A 4 7.90 -16.68 3.04
C TYR A 4 6.68 -16.64 3.94
N GLU A 5 6.55 -15.55 4.71
CA GLU A 5 5.40 -15.37 5.60
C GLU A 5 4.75 -14.03 5.31
N VAL A 6 3.42 -14.04 5.31
CA VAL A 6 2.58 -12.85 5.22
C VAL A 6 1.95 -12.77 6.61
N THR A 7 2.27 -11.72 7.40
CA THR A 7 1.80 -11.59 8.80
C THR A 7 0.97 -10.33 9.02
N PRO A 8 -0.30 -10.42 9.48
CA PRO A 8 -1.09 -9.24 9.79
C PRO A 8 -0.56 -8.59 11.06
N LEU A 9 -0.46 -7.27 11.05
CA LEU A 9 0.00 -6.45 12.16
C LEU A 9 -1.09 -5.46 12.59
N PRO A 10 -1.04 -4.96 13.84
CA PRO A 10 -1.91 -3.87 14.27
C PRO A 10 -1.83 -2.64 13.36
N GLY A 11 -2.89 -1.82 13.38
CA GLY A 11 -2.92 -0.58 12.60
C GLY A 11 -3.14 -0.76 11.10
N GLN A 12 -3.75 -1.87 10.69
CA GLN A 12 -4.06 -2.20 9.28
C GLN A 12 -2.79 -2.26 8.44
N GLN A 13 -1.89 -3.14 8.88
CA GLN A 13 -0.60 -3.40 8.25
C GLN A 13 -0.42 -4.89 8.02
N VAL A 14 0.32 -5.25 6.99
CA VAL A 14 0.71 -6.63 6.69
C VAL A 14 2.18 -6.66 6.34
N SER A 15 2.96 -7.41 7.13
CA SER A 15 4.37 -7.63 6.87
C SER A 15 4.56 -8.83 5.96
N LEU A 16 5.45 -8.72 4.98
CA LEU A 16 5.92 -9.83 4.15
C LEU A 16 7.38 -10.08 4.50
N THR A 17 7.67 -11.27 5.00
CA THR A 17 9.01 -11.67 5.42
C THR A 17 9.56 -12.76 4.52
N VAL A 18 10.90 -12.82 4.46
CA VAL A 18 11.65 -13.93 3.88
C VAL A 18 12.64 -14.39 4.94
N ASP A 19 12.55 -15.64 5.37
CA ASP A 19 13.31 -16.22 6.49
C ASP A 19 13.23 -15.36 7.77
N GLY A 20 12.02 -14.86 8.07
CA GLY A 20 11.75 -14.01 9.23
C GLY A 20 12.23 -12.56 9.10
N ILE A 21 12.84 -12.18 7.98
CA ILE A 21 13.31 -10.81 7.73
C ILE A 21 12.27 -10.07 6.88
N GLU A 22 11.70 -8.97 7.40
CA GLU A 22 10.75 -8.15 6.66
C GLU A 22 11.39 -7.58 5.38
N LYS A 23 10.74 -7.85 4.25
CA LYS A 23 11.13 -7.32 2.93
C LYS A 23 10.19 -6.21 2.47
N LEU A 24 8.91 -6.36 2.77
CA LEU A 24 7.88 -5.46 2.30
C LEU A 24 6.78 -5.35 3.35
N ARG A 25 6.14 -4.19 3.46
CA ARG A 25 4.95 -4.07 4.30
C ARG A 25 3.88 -3.28 3.61
N TRP A 26 2.68 -3.84 3.58
CA TRP A 26 1.48 -3.21 3.07
C TRP A 26 0.74 -2.45 4.17
N HIS A 27 0.43 -1.18 3.94
CA HIS A 27 -0.36 -0.32 4.83
C HIS A 27 -1.68 0.02 4.15
N PHE A 28 -2.79 -0.18 4.84
CA PHE A 28 -4.14 0.05 4.29
C PHE A 28 -5.08 0.72 5.30
N ASN A 29 -4.52 1.47 6.25
CA ASN A 29 -5.30 2.24 7.21
C ASN A 29 -6.16 3.31 6.48
N PRO A 30 -7.48 3.39 6.70
CA PRO A 30 -8.35 4.36 6.03
C PRO A 30 -8.12 5.81 6.48
N THR A 31 -7.29 6.08 7.51
CA THR A 31 -6.81 7.44 7.78
C THR A 31 -5.85 7.94 6.70
N GLU A 32 -5.19 7.03 5.98
CA GLU A 32 -4.34 7.35 4.85
C GLU A 32 -5.17 7.62 3.58
N ARG A 33 -4.60 8.36 2.63
CA ARG A 33 -5.29 8.63 1.34
C ARG A 33 -5.33 7.40 0.44
N VAL A 34 -4.23 6.67 0.40
CA VAL A 34 -4.03 5.50 -0.46
C VAL A 34 -3.29 4.42 0.34
N PRO A 35 -3.55 3.14 0.08
CA PRO A 35 -2.68 2.08 0.56
C PRO A 35 -1.30 2.19 -0.09
N PHE A 36 -0.27 1.80 0.63
CA PHE A 36 1.12 1.91 0.17
C PHE A 36 2.00 0.82 0.76
N PHE A 37 3.19 0.68 0.19
CA PHE A 37 4.21 -0.25 0.63
C PHE A 37 5.37 0.47 1.31
N PHE A 38 5.61 0.20 2.59
CA PHE A 38 6.80 0.68 3.31
C PHE A 38 7.02 -0.09 4.63
N PRO A 39 8.24 -0.55 4.96
CA PRO A 39 9.46 -0.42 4.16
C PRO A 39 9.44 -1.32 2.92
N LEU A 40 10.31 -0.99 1.96
CA LEU A 40 10.77 -1.93 0.94
C LEU A 40 12.28 -2.12 1.14
N HIS A 41 12.69 -3.33 1.52
CA HIS A 41 14.09 -3.71 1.67
C HIS A 41 14.57 -4.49 0.46
N GLY A 42 15.73 -4.10 -0.07
CA GLY A 42 16.40 -4.86 -1.12
C GLY A 42 17.02 -6.18 -0.61
N PRO A 43 17.69 -6.94 -1.49
CA PRO A 43 18.35 -8.20 -1.13
C PRO A 43 19.36 -8.06 0.03
N ALA A 44 20.06 -6.92 0.10
CA ALA A 44 21.02 -6.60 1.17
C ALA A 44 20.37 -6.14 2.50
N ASN A 45 19.04 -6.22 2.64
CA ASN A 45 18.28 -5.71 3.80
C ASN A 45 18.43 -4.20 4.04
N ILE A 46 18.69 -3.45 2.97
CA ILE A 46 18.80 -1.99 3.01
C ILE A 46 17.48 -1.41 2.45
N PRO A 47 16.88 -0.39 3.11
CA PRO A 47 15.75 0.34 2.55
C PRO A 47 16.09 0.95 1.19
N VAL A 48 15.30 0.65 0.16
CA VAL A 48 15.47 1.24 -1.18
C VAL A 48 14.48 2.36 -1.45
N THR A 49 13.55 2.58 -0.53
CA THR A 49 12.60 3.70 -0.51
C THR A 49 12.59 4.35 0.87
N ARG A 50 11.88 5.48 1.01
CA ARG A 50 11.75 6.22 2.27
C ARG A 50 10.37 6.86 2.40
N MET A 51 10.05 7.27 3.61
CA MET A 51 8.92 8.15 3.91
C MET A 51 9.40 9.60 4.00
N GLY A 52 8.70 10.51 3.32
CA GLY A 52 8.98 11.94 3.31
C GLY A 52 10.37 12.32 2.79
N HIS A 53 10.80 13.55 3.08
CA HIS A 53 12.18 13.98 2.89
C HIS A 53 12.61 14.94 3.99
N PRO A 54 13.57 14.58 4.87
CA PRO A 54 13.98 15.43 5.99
C PRO A 54 14.60 16.77 5.56
N GLY A 55 15.10 16.86 4.33
CA GLY A 55 15.63 18.11 3.75
C GLY A 55 14.59 18.97 3.02
N ALA A 56 13.34 18.52 2.89
CA ALA A 56 12.29 19.28 2.21
C ALA A 56 10.93 19.05 2.89
N PRO A 57 10.53 19.93 3.82
CA PRO A 57 9.29 19.82 4.60
C PRO A 57 7.99 19.75 3.78
N ASN A 58 8.02 20.14 2.51
CA ASN A 58 6.88 20.05 1.60
C ASN A 58 6.76 18.71 0.84
N HIS A 59 7.62 17.73 1.14
CA HIS A 59 7.67 16.42 0.48
C HIS A 59 7.16 15.26 1.34
N ASP A 60 6.35 15.54 2.36
CA ASP A 60 5.73 14.51 3.22
C ASP A 60 4.77 13.58 2.44
N HIS A 61 4.40 13.97 1.21
CA HIS A 61 3.63 13.15 0.28
C HIS A 61 4.42 11.96 -0.30
N HIS A 62 5.73 11.88 -0.08
CA HIS A 62 6.52 10.71 -0.48
C HIS A 62 6.19 9.51 0.43
N ARG A 63 5.32 8.61 -0.04
CA ARG A 63 4.87 7.41 0.67
C ARG A 63 5.43 6.12 0.06
N SER A 64 6.72 6.10 -0.24
CA SER A 64 7.37 4.94 -0.85
C SER A 64 6.64 4.51 -2.15
N ILE A 65 6.08 3.29 -2.23
CA ILE A 65 5.42 2.75 -3.42
C ILE A 65 3.92 2.66 -3.18
N TRP A 66 3.15 3.21 -4.11
CA TRP A 66 1.69 3.19 -4.10
C TRP A 66 1.21 3.34 -5.55
N PHE A 67 -0.06 3.02 -5.77
CA PHE A 67 -0.67 3.08 -7.10
C PHE A 67 -1.82 4.08 -7.08
N ALA A 68 -1.81 5.02 -8.02
CA ALA A 68 -2.91 5.95 -8.24
C ALA A 68 -2.89 6.51 -9.67
N HIS A 69 -3.90 7.32 -9.99
CA HIS A 69 -4.00 8.06 -11.24
C HIS A 69 -4.43 9.50 -10.95
N HIS A 70 -3.94 10.46 -11.74
CA HIS A 70 -4.29 11.87 -11.50
C HIS A 70 -5.78 12.15 -11.68
N LYS A 71 -6.48 11.47 -12.60
CA LYS A 71 -7.92 11.68 -12.78
C LYS A 71 -8.63 10.37 -13.09
N VAL A 72 -9.70 10.06 -12.33
CA VAL A 72 -10.65 8.98 -12.60
C VAL A 72 -12.05 9.57 -12.46
N ASN A 73 -12.86 9.53 -13.51
CA ASN A 73 -14.21 10.10 -13.56
C ASN A 73 -14.33 11.54 -13.00
N GLY A 74 -13.34 12.39 -13.29
CA GLY A 74 -13.35 13.78 -12.82
C GLY A 74 -12.58 14.03 -11.52
N VAL A 75 -12.32 13.00 -10.71
CA VAL A 75 -11.77 13.11 -9.36
C VAL A 75 -10.26 12.81 -9.32
N ASP A 76 -9.53 13.58 -8.51
CA ASP A 76 -8.08 13.47 -8.35
C ASP A 76 -7.67 12.52 -7.21
N PHE A 77 -6.92 11.47 -7.55
CA PHE A 77 -6.36 10.48 -6.63
C PHE A 77 -4.85 10.60 -6.44
N TRP A 78 -4.17 11.48 -7.19
CA TRP A 78 -2.74 11.69 -7.11
C TRP A 78 -2.37 12.77 -6.08
N SER A 79 -2.96 13.96 -6.19
CA SER A 79 -2.56 15.12 -5.38
C SER A 79 -3.02 15.00 -3.92
N GLU A 80 -2.20 15.44 -2.96
CA GLU A 80 -2.54 15.38 -1.52
C GLU A 80 -3.85 16.08 -1.16
N ASN A 81 -4.16 17.18 -1.83
CA ASN A 81 -5.37 17.97 -1.57
C ASN A 81 -6.59 17.49 -2.38
N GLY A 82 -6.49 16.33 -3.04
CA GLY A 82 -7.58 15.76 -3.83
C GLY A 82 -8.69 15.11 -2.99
N ASN A 83 -9.88 15.04 -3.59
CA ASN A 83 -11.04 14.34 -3.01
C ASN A 83 -10.97 12.82 -3.19
N GLY A 84 -10.09 12.32 -4.05
CA GLY A 84 -9.93 10.88 -4.28
C GLY A 84 -9.17 10.20 -3.13
N VAL A 85 -9.72 9.07 -2.69
CA VAL A 85 -9.06 8.12 -1.80
C VAL A 85 -9.20 6.69 -2.28
N ILE A 86 -8.18 5.89 -2.03
CA ILE A 86 -8.17 4.46 -2.33
C ILE A 86 -8.33 3.70 -1.01
N ARG A 87 -9.22 2.72 -0.98
CA ARG A 87 -9.54 1.96 0.23
C ARG A 87 -9.45 0.49 -0.08
N GLN A 88 -8.67 -0.24 0.70
CA GLN A 88 -8.84 -1.68 0.72
C GLN A 88 -10.17 -2.02 1.38
N VAL A 89 -10.96 -2.86 0.73
CA VAL A 89 -12.29 -3.25 1.22
C VAL A 89 -12.44 -4.75 1.43
N GLN A 90 -11.61 -5.57 0.76
CA GLN A 90 -11.67 -7.03 0.91
C GLN A 90 -10.29 -7.66 0.69
N TRP A 91 -10.02 -8.74 1.43
CA TRP A 91 -8.91 -9.67 1.15
C TRP A 91 -9.41 -10.80 0.25
N TYR A 92 -8.63 -11.13 -0.77
CA TYR A 92 -8.87 -12.29 -1.63
C TYR A 92 -7.96 -13.45 -1.27
N SER A 93 -6.68 -13.17 -1.02
CA SER A 93 -5.72 -14.19 -0.61
C SER A 93 -4.74 -13.64 0.40
N TYR A 94 -4.24 -14.56 1.22
CA TYR A 94 -3.24 -14.31 2.24
C TYR A 94 -2.49 -15.62 2.50
N GLN A 95 -1.34 -15.79 1.87
CA GLN A 95 -0.69 -17.11 1.75
C GLN A 95 0.80 -17.03 2.05
N ASP A 96 1.20 -17.78 3.07
CA ASP A 96 2.58 -18.18 3.30
C ASP A 96 2.99 -19.23 2.26
N GLY A 97 4.31 -19.42 2.08
CA GLY A 97 4.78 -20.48 1.20
C GLY A 97 6.30 -20.63 1.20
N ASP A 98 6.77 -21.72 0.61
CA ASP A 98 8.21 -22.01 0.49
C ASP A 98 8.82 -21.54 -0.84
N GLN A 99 7.97 -21.00 -1.73
CA GLN A 99 8.36 -20.45 -3.04
C GLN A 99 8.08 -18.95 -3.14
N ALA A 100 6.96 -18.50 -2.57
CA ALA A 100 6.56 -17.11 -2.49
C ALA A 100 5.58 -16.91 -1.32
N GLY A 101 5.55 -15.69 -0.78
CA GLY A 101 4.46 -15.19 0.05
C GLY A 101 3.59 -14.27 -0.79
N MET A 102 2.27 -14.43 -0.72
CA MET A 102 1.34 -13.74 -1.60
C MET A 102 0.16 -13.16 -0.82
N PHE A 103 -0.30 -12.01 -1.25
CA PHE A 103 -1.63 -11.52 -0.90
C PHE A 103 -2.29 -10.92 -2.13
N SER A 104 -3.62 -10.87 -2.10
CA SER A 104 -4.41 -10.15 -3.08
C SER A 104 -5.60 -9.48 -2.39
N VAL A 105 -5.99 -8.31 -2.88
CA VAL A 105 -6.98 -7.44 -2.24
C VAL A 105 -7.85 -6.73 -3.25
N LEU A 106 -9.05 -6.37 -2.80
CA LEU A 106 -9.93 -5.45 -3.48
C LEU A 106 -9.71 -4.02 -2.99
N LEU A 107 -9.51 -3.12 -3.94
CA LEU A 107 -9.42 -1.69 -3.71
C LEU A 107 -10.61 -0.96 -4.34
N HIS A 108 -11.22 -0.08 -3.57
CA HIS A 108 -12.20 0.90 -4.05
C HIS A 108 -11.55 2.27 -4.15
N TRP A 109 -11.75 2.92 -5.29
CA TRP A 109 -11.38 4.31 -5.53
C TRP A 109 -12.62 5.16 -5.30
N VAL A 110 -12.61 5.93 -4.22
CA VAL A 110 -13.78 6.64 -3.69
C VAL A 110 -13.59 8.14 -3.83
N ASP A 111 -14.63 8.82 -4.30
CA ASP A 111 -14.76 10.27 -4.15
C ASP A 111 -15.26 10.59 -2.74
N LYS A 112 -14.40 11.19 -1.90
CA LYS A 112 -14.78 11.57 -0.53
C LYS A 112 -15.93 12.56 -0.47
N SER A 113 -16.13 13.39 -1.50
CA SER A 113 -17.15 14.44 -1.48
C SER A 113 -18.57 13.89 -1.64
N THR A 114 -18.70 12.77 -2.35
CA THR A 114 -20.00 12.12 -2.64
C THR A 114 -20.16 10.76 -1.96
N GLY A 115 -19.05 10.13 -1.55
CA GLY A 115 -19.01 8.75 -1.08
C GLY A 115 -19.09 7.71 -2.20
N GLN A 116 -19.12 8.14 -3.47
CA GLN A 116 -19.26 7.24 -4.61
C GLN A 116 -17.98 6.44 -4.88
N VAL A 117 -18.11 5.14 -5.13
CA VAL A 117 -17.04 4.31 -5.69
C VAL A 117 -16.97 4.56 -7.20
N LEU A 118 -15.85 5.09 -7.66
CA LEU A 118 -15.61 5.45 -9.05
C LEU A 118 -14.89 4.36 -9.84
N LEU A 119 -14.10 3.53 -9.16
CA LEU A 119 -13.37 2.40 -9.74
C LEU A 119 -13.17 1.31 -8.69
N GLN A 120 -13.34 0.07 -9.12
CA GLN A 120 -12.92 -1.13 -8.39
C GLN A 120 -11.62 -1.64 -9.02
N GLN A 121 -10.62 -1.94 -8.20
CA GLN A 121 -9.33 -2.49 -8.63
C GLN A 121 -9.02 -3.75 -7.84
N ASP A 122 -8.81 -4.85 -8.56
CA ASP A 122 -8.24 -6.08 -8.01
C ASP A 122 -6.71 -5.95 -8.04
N LEU A 123 -6.08 -6.02 -6.86
CA LEU A 123 -4.63 -6.13 -6.73
C LEU A 123 -4.32 -7.62 -6.52
N ILE A 124 -3.84 -8.29 -7.56
CA ILE A 124 -3.58 -9.74 -7.63
C ILE A 124 -2.13 -10.07 -7.96
#